data_AF-A0A1D6KWE0-F1
#
_entry.id   AF-A0A1D6KWE0-F1
#
_cell.length_a   1.000
_cell.length_b   1.000
_cell.length_c   1.000
_cell.angle_alpha   90.00
_cell.angle_beta   90.00
_cell.angle_gamma   90.00
#
_symmetry.space_group_name_H-M   'P 1'
#
loop_
_entity.id
_entity.type
_entity.pdbx_description
1 polymer ?
#
loop_
_entity_poly.entity_id
_entity_poly.type
_entity_poly.pdbx_seq_one_letter_code
_entity_poly.pdbx_strand_id
1 'polypeptide(L)'
;MGKTLLEFQPNKGDVLPSHKFGTHDVVALKPNKADAGSASLGQGVVYRLKDSSITVAFDDIPEDGLNSPLRLEKLANEVTYRRMKDALIELSKAVQTGPCANLVPVLFGEKAPMRSKDAMKFSPFNKNLDDSQKEAISKALGSRDVFLLHGPPGTGKTTTIIEIILQEVKRGSKILACAASNIAVDNIVERLARYRFA
;
A
#
# COMPACT_ATOMS: atom_id res chain seq x y z
N MET A 1 11.86 18.91 9.88
CA MET A 1 13.17 18.57 9.29
C MET A 1 12.92 18.14 7.86
N GLY A 2 13.51 18.83 6.88
CA GLY A 2 13.31 18.54 5.46
C GLY A 2 14.16 17.34 5.03
N LYS A 3 13.72 16.60 4.01
CA LYS A 3 14.53 15.56 3.38
C LYS A 3 15.44 16.19 2.34
N THR A 4 16.70 15.75 2.25
CA THR A 4 17.63 16.16 1.19
C THR A 4 17.46 15.24 0.00
N LEU A 5 17.24 15.81 -1.19
CA LEU A 5 17.16 15.06 -2.45
C LEU A 5 18.51 15.15 -3.16
N LEU A 6 19.14 14.00 -3.39
CA LEU A 6 20.36 13.91 -4.20
C LEU A 6 20.04 13.17 -5.51
N GLU A 7 20.44 13.75 -6.65
CA GLU A 7 20.32 13.14 -7.97
C GLU A 7 21.69 12.58 -8.39
N PHE A 8 21.73 11.28 -8.65
CA PHE A 8 22.94 10.55 -9.04
C PHE A 8 22.89 10.23 -10.54
N GLN A 9 24.01 10.42 -11.22
CA GLN A 9 24.19 10.17 -12.64
C GLN A 9 25.39 9.23 -12.85
N PRO A 10 25.43 8.47 -13.97
CA PRO A 10 26.57 7.63 -14.27
C PRO A 10 27.84 8.46 -14.53
N ASN A 11 28.99 8.00 -14.03
CA ASN A 11 30.29 8.66 -14.28
C ASN A 11 30.73 8.54 -15.75
N LYS A 12 30.14 7.62 -16.51
CA LYS A 12 30.44 7.36 -17.93
C LYS A 12 29.15 7.02 -18.67
N GLY A 13 28.95 7.67 -19.81
CA GLY A 13 27.75 7.50 -20.64
C GLY A 13 26.57 8.34 -20.13
N ASP A 14 25.50 8.37 -20.93
CA ASP A 14 24.32 9.21 -20.66
C ASP A 14 23.16 8.43 -20.01
N VAL A 15 23.30 7.12 -19.86
CA VAL A 15 22.24 6.20 -19.40
C VAL A 15 22.77 5.35 -18.26
N LEU A 16 21.92 5.09 -17.26
CA LEU A 16 22.22 4.20 -16.15
C LEU A 16 22.45 2.77 -16.66
N PRO A 17 23.40 2.02 -16.05
CA PRO A 17 23.56 0.61 -16.34
C PRO A 17 22.32 -0.17 -15.89
N SER A 18 22.12 -1.37 -16.44
CA SER A 18 21.04 -2.27 -16.04
C SER A 18 21.02 -2.50 -14.52
N HIS A 19 19.86 -2.29 -13.90
CA HIS A 19 19.70 -2.34 -12.45
C HIS A 19 18.33 -2.86 -12.03
N LYS A 20 18.20 -3.19 -10.73
CA LYS A 20 16.93 -3.63 -10.11
C LYS A 20 16.39 -2.62 -9.08
N PHE A 21 16.80 -1.37 -9.18
CA PHE A 21 16.18 -0.29 -8.40
C PHE A 21 14.76 -0.03 -8.89
N GLY A 22 13.84 0.11 -7.95
CA GLY A 22 12.49 0.62 -8.11
C GLY A 22 12.27 1.83 -7.22
N THR A 23 11.22 2.58 -7.48
CA THR A 23 10.77 3.63 -6.56
C THR A 23 10.46 3.03 -5.19
N HIS A 24 10.80 3.75 -4.13
CA HIS A 24 10.67 3.35 -2.72
C HIS A 24 11.64 2.26 -2.23
N ASP A 25 12.60 1.82 -3.04
CA ASP A 25 13.69 0.99 -2.53
C ASP A 25 14.52 1.74 -1.49
N VAL A 26 14.88 1.04 -0.41
CA VAL A 26 15.83 1.54 0.58
C VAL A 26 17.23 1.31 0.05
N VAL A 27 18.08 2.33 0.08
CA VAL A 27 19.46 2.27 -0.43
C VAL A 27 20.44 2.84 0.58
N ALA A 28 21.65 2.28 0.62
CA ALA A 28 22.79 2.85 1.30
C ALA A 28 23.67 3.57 0.28
N LEU A 29 24.11 4.78 0.62
CA LEU A 29 25.14 5.49 -0.12
C LEU A 29 26.52 5.19 0.46
N LYS A 30 27.46 4.76 -0.38
CA LYS A 30 28.84 4.46 0.01
C LYS A 30 29.84 5.11 -0.96
N PRO A 31 31.07 5.41 -0.54
CA PRO A 31 32.15 5.72 -1.47
C PRO A 31 32.41 4.53 -2.40
N ASN A 32 32.72 4.77 -3.68
CA ASN A 32 32.83 3.67 -4.67
C ASN A 32 33.98 2.68 -4.37
N LYS A 33 35.05 3.14 -3.72
CA LYS A 33 36.20 2.31 -3.32
C LYS A 33 36.03 1.65 -1.95
N ALA A 34 34.87 1.76 -1.32
CA ALA A 34 34.61 1.20 -0.02
C ALA A 34 34.46 -0.34 -0.10
N ASP A 35 35.08 -1.05 0.84
CA ASP A 35 34.89 -2.49 1.03
C ASP A 35 33.46 -2.77 1.52
N ALA A 36 32.99 -4.01 1.36
CA ALA A 36 31.62 -4.41 1.70
C ALA A 36 31.22 -4.08 3.15
N GLY A 37 32.17 -4.12 4.09
CA GLY A 37 31.96 -3.79 5.52
C GLY A 37 32.13 -2.32 5.90
N SER A 38 32.45 -1.44 4.94
CA SER A 38 32.64 -0.01 5.22
C SER A 38 31.32 0.66 5.58
N ALA A 39 31.38 1.64 6.49
CA ALA A 39 30.21 2.43 6.89
C ALA A 39 29.60 3.17 5.69
N SER A 40 28.27 3.21 5.63
CA SER A 40 27.54 4.04 4.66
C SER A 40 27.63 5.52 5.05
N LEU A 41 27.69 6.40 4.05
CA LEU A 41 27.53 7.85 4.23
C LEU A 41 26.12 8.19 4.70
N GLY A 42 25.12 7.41 4.29
CA GLY A 42 23.75 7.56 4.72
C GLY A 42 22.84 6.49 4.12
N GLN A 43 21.63 6.38 4.67
CA GLN A 43 20.55 5.57 4.10
C GLN A 43 19.44 6.48 3.59
N GLY A 44 18.91 6.14 2.42
CA GLY A 44 17.87 6.91 1.77
C GLY A 44 16.85 6.03 1.06
N VAL A 45 15.82 6.66 0.53
CA VAL A 45 14.75 6.00 -0.21
C VAL A 45 14.76 6.53 -1.64
N VAL A 46 14.77 5.63 -2.63
CA VAL A 46 14.67 6.01 -4.04
C VAL A 46 13.35 6.73 -4.27
N TYR A 47 13.44 8.00 -4.63
CA TYR A 47 12.28 8.87 -4.87
C TYR A 47 11.88 8.85 -6.34
N ARG A 48 12.85 8.88 -7.26
CA ARG A 48 12.62 8.95 -8.69
C ARG A 48 13.68 8.17 -9.45
N LEU A 49 13.25 7.50 -10.52
CA LEU A 49 14.11 6.84 -11.50
C LEU A 49 13.84 7.44 -12.88
N LYS A 50 14.91 7.77 -13.59
CA LYS A 50 14.93 8.11 -15.02
C LYS A 50 15.97 7.22 -15.69
N ASP A 51 15.97 7.18 -17.03
CA ASP A 51 16.98 6.42 -17.77
C ASP A 51 18.41 6.90 -17.49
N SER A 52 18.61 8.19 -17.18
CA SER A 52 19.91 8.81 -16.95
C SER A 52 20.23 9.12 -15.49
N SER A 53 19.28 8.98 -14.56
CA SER A 53 19.50 9.37 -13.17
C SER A 53 18.63 8.66 -12.14
N ILE A 54 19.16 8.55 -10.93
CA ILE A 54 18.45 8.06 -9.74
C ILE A 54 18.40 9.19 -8.73
N THR A 55 17.21 9.59 -8.29
CA THR A 55 17.05 10.55 -7.18
C THR A 55 16.73 9.80 -5.90
N VAL A 56 17.49 10.04 -4.84
CA VAL A 56 17.31 9.42 -3.52
C VAL A 56 17.05 10.51 -2.49
N ALA A 57 16.05 10.28 -1.63
CA ALA A 57 15.73 11.11 -0.49
C ALA A 57 16.42 10.60 0.77
N PHE A 58 17.19 11.47 1.44
CA PHE A 58 17.87 11.19 2.70
C PHE A 58 17.28 12.05 3.82
N ASP A 59 17.17 11.48 5.03
CA ASP A 59 16.73 12.24 6.22
C ASP A 59 17.90 13.03 6.82
N ASP A 60 19.12 12.48 6.76
CA ASP A 60 20.37 13.11 7.16
C ASP A 60 21.50 12.53 6.29
N ILE A 61 22.37 13.39 5.75
CA ILE A 61 23.50 12.98 4.91
C ILE A 61 24.65 13.98 5.06
N PRO A 62 25.89 13.53 5.31
CA PRO A 62 27.04 14.43 5.38
C PRO A 62 27.34 15.02 4.01
N GLU A 63 27.72 16.30 3.98
CA GLU A 63 28.23 16.95 2.76
C GLU A 63 29.62 16.39 2.37
N ASP A 64 30.39 15.95 3.36
CA ASP A 64 31.70 15.36 3.17
C ASP A 64 31.62 13.98 2.49
N GLY A 65 32.50 13.75 1.52
CA GLY A 65 32.62 12.48 0.79
C GLY A 65 31.74 12.38 -0.46
N LEU A 66 30.85 13.35 -0.71
CA LEU A 66 30.01 13.40 -1.92
C LEU A 66 30.77 13.80 -3.20
N ASN A 67 31.96 14.40 -3.06
CA ASN A 67 32.80 14.89 -4.17
C ASN A 67 33.61 13.80 -4.89
N SER A 68 33.29 12.53 -4.66
CA SER A 68 33.99 11.38 -5.25
C SER A 68 33.00 10.44 -5.92
N PRO A 69 33.43 9.51 -6.79
CA PRO A 69 32.55 8.47 -7.28
C PRO A 69 31.88 7.72 -6.13
N LEU A 70 30.55 7.63 -6.17
CA LEU A 70 29.73 6.98 -5.15
C LEU A 70 29.15 5.67 -5.68
N ARG A 71 28.68 4.84 -4.74
CA ARG A 71 27.96 3.60 -4.99
C ARG A 71 26.64 3.64 -4.22
N LEU A 72 25.55 3.32 -4.92
CA LEU A 72 24.26 3.03 -4.31
C LEU A 72 24.12 1.52 -4.15
N GLU A 73 23.93 1.06 -2.92
CA GLU A 73 23.67 -0.34 -2.61
C GLU A 73 22.21 -0.51 -2.19
N LYS A 74 21.45 -1.35 -2.89
CA LYS A 74 20.07 -1.67 -2.53
C LYS A 74 20.06 -2.48 -1.23
N LEU A 75 19.37 -1.97 -0.23
CA LEU A 75 19.16 -2.66 1.04
C LEU A 75 17.86 -3.46 1.00
N ALA A 76 17.78 -4.48 1.86
CA ALA A 76 16.52 -5.12 2.15
C ALA A 76 15.59 -4.10 2.83
N ASN A 77 14.38 -3.96 2.31
CA ASN A 77 13.37 -3.13 2.96
C ASN A 77 12.82 -3.86 4.18
N GLU A 78 13.47 -3.69 5.33
CA GLU A 78 13.02 -4.25 6.61
C GLU A 78 11.75 -3.58 7.15
N VAL A 79 11.37 -2.40 6.63
CA VAL A 79 10.21 -1.65 7.15
C VAL A 79 8.94 -2.47 7.01
N THR A 80 8.75 -3.14 5.87
CA THR A 80 7.59 -4.02 5.64
C THR A 80 7.57 -5.16 6.65
N TYR A 81 8.71 -5.83 6.86
CA TYR A 81 8.83 -6.93 7.83
C TYR A 81 8.61 -6.48 9.26
N ARG A 82 9.19 -5.34 9.65
CA ARG A 82 9.01 -4.75 10.97
C ARG A 82 7.55 -4.41 11.24
N ARG A 83 6.87 -3.75 10.30
CA ARG A 83 5.43 -3.45 10.40
C ARG A 83 4.57 -4.70 10.53
N MET A 84 4.86 -5.75 9.74
CA MET A 84 4.15 -7.02 9.86
C MET A 84 4.39 -7.68 11.22
N LYS A 85 5.62 -7.68 11.71
CA LYS A 85 5.97 -8.20 13.04
C LYS A 85 5.26 -7.42 14.15
N ASP A 86 5.28 -6.09 14.08
CA ASP A 86 4.61 -5.23 15.05
C ASP A 86 3.10 -5.47 15.06
N ALA A 87 2.47 -5.61 13.89
CA ALA A 87 1.05 -5.95 13.78
C ALA A 87 0.71 -7.31 14.42
N LEU A 88 1.57 -8.32 14.30
CA LEU A 88 1.39 -9.62 14.96
C LEU A 88 1.55 -9.52 16.48
N ILE A 89 2.51 -8.71 16.96
CA ILE A 89 2.71 -8.46 18.40
C ILE A 89 1.53 -7.69 18.98
N GLU A 90 0.99 -6.70 18.27
CA GLU A 90 -0.21 -5.97 18.66
C GLU A 90 -1.42 -6.92 18.71
N LEU A 91 -1.60 -7.74 17.67
CA LEU A 91 -2.69 -8.71 17.59
C LEU A 91 -2.66 -9.69 18.76
N SER A 92 -1.49 -10.20 19.16
CA SER A 92 -1.37 -11.16 20.27
C SER A 92 -1.70 -10.56 21.64
N LYS A 93 -1.57 -9.24 21.80
CA LYS A 93 -1.96 -8.51 23.02
C LYS A 93 -3.44 -8.13 23.04
N ALA A 94 -4.03 -7.85 21.87
CA ALA A 94 -5.34 -7.22 21.74
C ALA A 94 -6.51 -8.19 21.47
N VAL A 95 -6.29 -9.51 21.60
CA VAL A 95 -7.24 -10.56 21.14
C VAL A 95 -8.66 -10.42 21.75
N GLN A 96 -8.82 -9.78 22.93
CA GLN A 96 -10.12 -9.78 23.63
C GLN A 96 -10.69 -8.41 24.04
N THR A 97 -9.97 -7.31 23.82
CA THR A 97 -10.45 -5.98 24.26
C THR A 97 -10.23 -4.94 23.16
N GLY A 98 -11.24 -4.78 22.29
CA GLY A 98 -11.21 -3.76 21.24
C GLY A 98 -12.30 -3.92 20.20
N PRO A 99 -12.42 -2.97 19.24
CA PRO A 99 -13.43 -3.01 18.18
C PRO A 99 -13.40 -4.29 17.33
N CYS A 100 -12.25 -4.96 17.27
CA CYS A 100 -12.03 -6.18 16.49
C CYS A 100 -12.26 -7.49 17.26
N ALA A 101 -12.71 -7.44 18.53
CA ALA A 101 -12.84 -8.63 19.38
C ALA A 101 -13.76 -9.72 18.78
N ASN A 102 -14.75 -9.34 17.97
CA ASN A 102 -15.61 -10.29 17.26
C ASN A 102 -15.02 -10.82 15.95
N LEU A 103 -14.16 -10.04 15.29
CA LEU A 103 -13.58 -10.38 14.00
C LEU A 103 -12.44 -11.40 14.12
N VAL A 104 -11.59 -11.26 15.14
CA VAL A 104 -10.41 -12.13 15.31
C VAL A 104 -10.79 -13.61 15.40
N PRO A 105 -11.71 -14.06 16.29
CA PRO A 105 -12.12 -15.46 16.34
C PRO A 105 -12.73 -15.97 15.03
N VAL A 106 -13.38 -15.10 14.25
CA VAL A 106 -13.93 -15.45 12.93
C VAL A 106 -12.81 -15.70 11.92
N LEU A 107 -11.77 -14.86 11.89
CA LEU A 107 -10.62 -15.02 10.99
C LEU A 107 -9.77 -16.25 11.31
N PHE A 108 -9.70 -16.65 12.59
CA PHE A 108 -9.01 -17.88 13.03
C PHE A 108 -9.90 -19.13 12.97
N GLY A 109 -11.16 -19.02 12.55
CA GLY A 109 -12.09 -20.16 12.41
C GLY A 109 -12.65 -20.69 13.74
N GLU A 110 -12.42 -19.99 14.85
CA GLU A 110 -12.95 -20.32 16.17
C GLU A 110 -14.46 -20.01 16.28
N LYS A 111 -14.94 -19.06 15.48
CA LYS A 111 -16.35 -18.66 15.41
C LYS A 111 -16.82 -18.56 13.96
N ALA A 112 -18.05 -18.97 13.69
CA ALA A 112 -18.66 -18.76 12.37
C ALA A 112 -18.99 -17.26 12.15
N PRO A 113 -18.79 -16.72 10.93
CA PRO A 113 -19.21 -15.37 10.60
C PRO A 113 -20.73 -15.23 10.68
N MET A 114 -21.21 -14.11 11.21
CA MET A 114 -22.63 -13.78 11.24
C MET A 114 -23.16 -13.64 9.82
N ARG A 115 -24.11 -14.50 9.46
CA ARG A 115 -24.88 -14.35 8.22
C ARG A 115 -25.96 -13.30 8.43
N SER A 116 -26.00 -12.30 7.56
CA SER A 116 -27.20 -11.47 7.43
C SER A 116 -28.34 -12.37 6.95
N LYS A 117 -29.48 -12.34 7.65
CA LYS A 117 -30.69 -13.07 7.21
C LYS A 117 -31.43 -12.31 6.10
N ASP A 118 -31.20 -11.01 5.99
CA ASP A 118 -31.91 -10.15 5.05
C ASP A 118 -30.95 -9.55 4.01
N ALA A 119 -31.40 -9.54 2.75
CA ALA A 119 -30.73 -8.81 1.69
C ALA A 119 -30.85 -7.30 1.97
N MET A 120 -29.70 -6.63 2.10
CA MET A 120 -29.68 -5.19 2.30
C MET A 120 -30.20 -4.51 1.03
N LYS A 121 -31.30 -3.76 1.15
CA LYS A 121 -31.78 -2.91 0.05
C LYS A 121 -30.90 -1.67 -0.04
N PHE A 122 -30.47 -1.33 -1.24
CA PHE A 122 -29.69 -0.13 -1.51
C PHE A 122 -30.09 0.47 -2.86
N SER A 123 -29.78 1.75 -3.06
CA SER A 123 -29.98 2.44 -4.32
C SER A 123 -28.62 2.66 -4.98
N PRO A 124 -28.28 1.95 -6.06
CA PRO A 124 -26.97 2.04 -6.67
C PRO A 124 -26.64 3.46 -7.14
N PHE A 125 -25.40 3.88 -6.89
CA PHE A 125 -24.80 5.06 -7.53
C PHE A 125 -24.49 4.75 -8.99
N ASN A 126 -23.85 3.62 -9.26
CA ASN A 126 -23.67 3.12 -10.62
C ASN A 126 -24.94 2.42 -11.13
N LYS A 127 -25.57 2.94 -12.18
CA LYS A 127 -26.77 2.35 -12.79
C LYS A 127 -26.50 1.14 -13.69
N ASN A 128 -25.24 0.92 -14.06
CA ASN A 128 -24.82 -0.13 -15.00
C ASN A 128 -24.28 -1.38 -14.28
N LEU A 129 -24.74 -1.64 -13.04
CA LEU A 129 -24.36 -2.85 -12.33
C LEU A 129 -25.17 -4.04 -12.85
N ASP A 130 -24.51 -5.16 -13.06
CA ASP A 130 -25.18 -6.44 -13.32
C ASP A 130 -25.75 -7.04 -12.02
N ASP A 131 -26.56 -8.09 -12.14
CA ASP A 131 -27.26 -8.67 -11.00
C ASP A 131 -26.31 -9.38 -10.02
N SER A 132 -25.22 -9.96 -10.51
CA SER A 132 -24.20 -10.59 -9.66
C SER A 132 -23.47 -9.55 -8.79
N GLN A 133 -23.18 -8.38 -9.36
CA GLN A 133 -22.59 -7.27 -8.65
C GLN A 133 -23.57 -6.72 -7.61
N LYS A 134 -24.85 -6.50 -7.97
CA LYS A 134 -25.88 -6.05 -7.02
C LYS A 134 -26.06 -7.00 -5.86
N GLU A 135 -26.09 -8.31 -6.13
CA GLU A 135 -26.19 -9.33 -5.09
C GLU A 135 -24.96 -9.29 -4.16
N ALA A 136 -23.76 -9.20 -4.73
CA ALA A 136 -22.53 -9.11 -3.95
C ALA A 136 -22.50 -7.85 -3.06
N ILE A 137 -22.94 -6.70 -3.58
CA ILE A 137 -23.04 -5.45 -2.80
C ILE A 137 -24.07 -5.61 -1.69
N SER A 138 -25.26 -6.14 -1.99
CA SER A 138 -26.31 -6.35 -0.99
C SER A 138 -25.83 -7.24 0.16
N LYS A 139 -25.11 -8.32 -0.16
CA LYS A 139 -24.50 -9.21 0.84
C LYS A 139 -23.41 -8.49 1.64
N ALA A 140 -22.52 -7.75 0.98
CA ALA A 140 -21.45 -7.00 1.63
C ALA A 140 -22.01 -5.99 2.65
N LEU A 141 -23.04 -5.23 2.28
CA LEU A 141 -23.68 -4.22 3.14
C LEU A 141 -24.43 -4.81 4.34
N GLY A 142 -24.79 -6.11 4.27
CA GLY A 142 -25.41 -6.85 5.37
C GLY A 142 -24.42 -7.60 6.25
N SER A 143 -23.19 -7.85 5.77
CA SER A 143 -22.16 -8.55 6.53
C SER A 143 -21.67 -7.72 7.72
N ARG A 144 -21.66 -8.31 8.91
CA ARG A 144 -21.19 -7.65 10.14
C ARG A 144 -19.72 -7.91 10.46
N ASP A 145 -19.25 -9.12 10.20
CA ASP A 145 -17.88 -9.51 10.55
C ASP A 145 -16.95 -9.41 9.33
N VAL A 146 -17.24 -10.20 8.28
CA VAL A 146 -16.38 -10.31 7.10
C VAL A 146 -17.22 -10.61 5.86
N PHE A 147 -16.77 -10.11 4.72
CA PHE A 147 -17.32 -10.44 3.40
C PHE A 147 -16.17 -10.68 2.42
N LEU A 148 -16.22 -11.80 1.70
CA LEU A 148 -15.24 -12.13 0.66
C LEU A 148 -15.86 -11.91 -0.71
N LEU A 149 -15.38 -10.88 -1.41
CA LEU A 149 -15.72 -10.65 -2.80
C LEU A 149 -14.74 -11.39 -3.71
N HIS A 150 -15.23 -12.38 -4.45
CA HIS A 150 -14.46 -13.04 -5.49
C HIS A 150 -15.02 -12.68 -6.87
N GLY A 151 -14.12 -12.41 -7.82
CA GLY A 151 -14.48 -12.25 -9.23
C GLY A 151 -13.28 -12.59 -10.14
N PRO A 152 -13.47 -13.33 -11.24
CA PRO A 152 -12.46 -13.52 -12.27
C PRO A 152 -11.92 -12.20 -12.87
N PRO A 153 -10.84 -12.24 -13.67
CA PRO A 153 -10.40 -11.08 -14.44
C PRO A 153 -11.54 -10.50 -15.29
N GLY A 154 -11.67 -9.18 -15.33
CA GLY A 154 -12.68 -8.49 -16.14
C GLY A 154 -14.10 -8.40 -15.56
N THR A 155 -14.45 -9.08 -14.46
CA THR A 155 -15.83 -9.10 -13.92
C THR A 155 -16.25 -7.87 -13.11
N GLY A 156 -15.51 -6.77 -13.21
CA GLY A 156 -15.89 -5.52 -12.55
C GLY A 156 -15.71 -5.50 -11.02
N LYS A 157 -14.89 -6.37 -10.42
CA LYS A 157 -14.61 -6.36 -8.95
C LYS A 157 -14.36 -4.97 -8.37
N THR A 158 -13.49 -4.19 -9.01
CA THR A 158 -13.19 -2.82 -8.56
C THR A 158 -14.44 -1.96 -8.60
N THR A 159 -15.30 -2.10 -9.62
CA THR A 159 -16.59 -1.40 -9.70
C THR A 159 -17.50 -1.77 -8.52
N THR A 160 -17.56 -3.05 -8.16
CA THR A 160 -18.29 -3.52 -6.98
C THR A 160 -17.74 -2.94 -5.68
N ILE A 161 -16.40 -2.93 -5.50
CA ILE A 161 -15.73 -2.37 -4.33
C ILE A 161 -16.04 -0.88 -4.20
N ILE A 162 -15.96 -0.11 -5.30
CA ILE A 162 -16.29 1.31 -5.29
C ILE A 162 -17.73 1.52 -4.83
N GLU A 163 -18.68 0.77 -5.39
CA GLU A 163 -20.09 0.89 -4.99
C GLU A 163 -20.29 0.57 -3.50
N ILE A 164 -19.64 -0.47 -2.96
CA ILE A 164 -19.70 -0.79 -1.51
C ILE A 164 -19.19 0.40 -0.68
N ILE A 165 -18.05 0.98 -1.05
CA ILE A 165 -17.49 2.15 -0.35
C ILE A 165 -18.46 3.33 -0.40
N LEU A 166 -19.03 3.66 -1.57
CA LEU A 166 -19.99 4.76 -1.71
C LEU A 166 -21.23 4.55 -0.84
N GLN A 167 -21.76 3.32 -0.79
CA GLN A 167 -22.93 2.98 0.03
C GLN A 167 -22.61 3.08 1.52
N GLU A 168 -21.46 2.60 1.99
CA GLU A 168 -21.06 2.72 3.40
C GLU A 168 -20.81 4.17 3.81
N VAL A 169 -20.17 4.98 2.96
CA VAL A 169 -20.00 6.42 3.22
C VAL A 169 -21.37 7.12 3.29
N LYS A 170 -22.30 6.79 2.40
CA LYS A 170 -23.68 7.30 2.45
C LYS A 170 -24.40 6.94 3.75
N ARG A 171 -24.04 5.82 4.39
CA ARG A 171 -24.56 5.38 5.69
C ARG A 171 -23.86 6.04 6.89
N GLY A 172 -22.88 6.91 6.65
CA GLY A 172 -22.11 7.61 7.67
C GLY A 172 -20.88 6.84 8.19
N SER A 173 -20.53 5.71 7.57
CA SER A 173 -19.37 4.91 7.96
C SER A 173 -18.06 5.62 7.58
N LYS A 174 -17.05 5.53 8.45
CA LYS A 174 -15.66 5.89 8.12
C LYS A 174 -14.95 4.66 7.55
N ILE A 175 -14.32 4.80 6.38
CA ILE A 175 -13.76 3.67 5.63
C ILE A 175 -12.24 3.76 5.55
N LEU A 176 -11.56 2.67 5.91
CA LEU A 176 -10.15 2.44 5.58
C LEU A 176 -10.08 1.51 4.37
N ALA A 177 -9.66 2.03 3.22
CA ALA A 177 -9.43 1.24 2.01
C ALA A 177 -7.93 0.98 1.82
N CYS A 178 -7.56 -0.31 1.73
CA CYS A 178 -6.17 -0.75 1.60
C CYS A 178 -6.00 -1.65 0.37
N ALA A 179 -4.81 -1.63 -0.25
CA ALA A 179 -4.43 -2.57 -1.30
C ALA A 179 -2.93 -2.91 -1.21
N ALA A 180 -2.51 -4.00 -1.83
CA ALA A 180 -1.13 -4.49 -1.78
C ALA A 180 -0.15 -3.72 -2.68
N SER A 181 -0.63 -2.89 -3.62
CA SER A 181 0.20 -2.09 -4.52
C SER A 181 -0.33 -0.66 -4.66
N ASN A 182 0.59 0.29 -4.89
CA ASN A 182 0.23 1.69 -5.11
C ASN A 182 -0.71 1.85 -6.32
N ILE A 183 -0.45 1.13 -7.42
CA ILE A 183 -1.32 1.14 -8.61
C ILE A 183 -2.76 0.74 -8.26
N ALA A 184 -2.95 -0.26 -7.38
CA ALA A 184 -4.29 -0.65 -6.94
C ALA A 184 -4.95 0.42 -6.06
N VAL A 185 -4.19 1.11 -5.21
CA VAL A 185 -4.67 2.26 -4.43
C VAL A 185 -5.09 3.40 -5.36
N ASP A 186 -4.23 3.77 -6.31
CA ASP A 186 -4.49 4.84 -7.28
C ASP A 186 -5.76 4.56 -8.09
N ASN A 187 -5.96 3.31 -8.51
CA ASN A 187 -7.19 2.88 -9.20
C ASN A 187 -8.47 3.07 -8.36
N ILE A 188 -8.39 2.83 -7.04
CA ILE A 188 -9.51 3.07 -6.13
C ILE A 188 -9.75 4.57 -5.98
N VAL A 189 -8.69 5.35 -5.75
CA VAL A 189 -8.75 6.81 -5.57
C VAL A 189 -9.31 7.48 -6.82
N GLU A 190 -8.81 7.16 -8.01
CA GLU A 190 -9.24 7.76 -9.27
C GLU A 190 -10.74 7.53 -9.52
N ARG A 191 -11.24 6.33 -9.21
CA ARG A 191 -12.66 6.01 -9.38
C ARG A 191 -13.54 6.72 -8.34
N LEU A 192 -13.08 6.82 -7.09
CA LEU A 192 -13.80 7.54 -6.04
C LEU A 192 -13.84 9.04 -6.29
N ALA A 193 -12.76 9.63 -6.83
CA ALA A 193 -12.66 11.07 -7.10
C ALA A 193 -13.74 11.60 -8.07
N ARG A 194 -14.36 10.70 -8.84
CA ARG A 194 -15.49 11.02 -9.74
C ARG A 194 -16.79 11.28 -8.99
N TYR A 195 -16.88 10.88 -7.73
CA TYR A 195 -18.04 11.07 -6.87
C TYR A 195 -17.77 12.18 -5.87
N ARG A 196 -18.69 13.13 -5.76
CA ARG A 196 -18.68 14.16 -4.72
C ARG A 196 -19.68 13.78 -3.64
N PHE A 197 -19.20 13.57 -2.43
CA PHE A 197 -20.06 13.47 -1.26
C PHE A 197 -20.40 14.89 -0.82
N ALA A 198 -21.70 15.22 -0.80
CA ALA A 198 -22.21 16.49 -0.29
C ALA A 198 -22.24 16.48 1.24
#